data_AF-A0AAU7T942-F1
#
_entry.id   AF-A0AAU7T942-F1
#
_cell.length_a   1.000
_cell.length_b   1.000
_cell.length_c   1.000
_cell.angle_alpha   90.00
_cell.angle_beta   90.00
_cell.angle_gamma   90.00
#
_symmetry.space_group_name_H-M   'P 1'
#
loop_
_entity.id
_entity.type
_entity.pdbx_description
1 polymer ?
#
loop_
_entity_poly.entity_id
_entity_poly.type
_entity_poly.pdbx_seq_one_letter_code
_entity_poly.pdbx_strand_id
1 'polypeptide(L)'
;MTTTEAEPVARSRQGLCEFPGVSCANPKQVDPGTPGRPPKYCGREGAGVDGKPVVHNKANAWAAKNRLARQPVRRDAATPGTEPTPGPVTSARLTLEQLMKGNLPRLVEELEGYLAQLAEAVRTYGDAEAVAAEVEQLQAESRAELAALERRRAEEEHRRRKAEQQAAEAEDAREEADEAAREAVAALDEARVEVEVAEQAAEQARREAAAVRESATAELDQLRQELADARESAAAELANALEISAAELARLRAEADQQLRDAQAAADHHLRQAHTDLEAARAAQAAAATERQAAQQAADRLRTELSQERDQHRAELEALRAEHRADREQLRADHQAQLADAKKSAEDRVAALTTAHRAAEQVAESLRQQLANSTPPPDAGETPAG
;
A
#
# COMPACT_ATOMS: atom_id res chain seq x y z
N MET A 1 106.37 49.13 -11.14
CA MET A 1 105.79 47.78 -11.19
C MET A 1 104.36 47.87 -10.69
N THR A 2 103.37 47.61 -11.54
CA THR A 2 102.05 47.07 -11.18
C THR A 2 101.40 46.57 -12.47
N THR A 3 100.76 45.42 -12.37
CA THR A 3 100.08 44.68 -13.44
C THR A 3 98.70 45.24 -13.75
N THR A 4 98.22 45.03 -14.98
CA THR A 4 96.77 45.09 -15.29
C THR A 4 96.37 43.84 -16.04
N GLU A 5 95.31 43.19 -15.58
CA GLU A 5 94.84 41.88 -16.02
C GLU A 5 93.91 41.96 -17.25
N ALA A 6 93.55 40.80 -17.80
CA ALA A 6 92.63 40.66 -18.91
C ALA A 6 91.19 40.33 -18.43
N GLU A 7 90.18 40.95 -19.04
CA GLU A 7 88.76 40.56 -18.90
C GLU A 7 88.20 39.94 -20.19
N PRO A 8 87.65 38.71 -20.15
CA PRO A 8 86.84 38.16 -21.23
C PRO A 8 85.33 38.38 -20.98
N VAL A 9 84.65 39.09 -21.89
CA VAL A 9 83.20 39.32 -21.80
C VAL A 9 82.41 38.07 -22.21
N ALA A 10 82.01 37.26 -21.23
CA ALA A 10 81.08 36.15 -21.40
C ALA A 10 80.05 36.06 -20.25
N ARG A 11 79.26 37.13 -20.04
CA ARG A 11 78.12 37.10 -19.10
C ARG A 11 77.07 36.08 -19.58
N SER A 12 76.96 34.96 -18.88
CA SER A 12 75.93 33.95 -19.12
C SER A 12 74.54 34.49 -18.78
N ARG A 13 73.78 34.89 -19.81
CA ARG A 13 72.39 35.33 -19.66
C ARG A 13 71.49 34.12 -19.37
N GLN A 14 71.36 33.78 -18.09
CA GLN A 14 70.51 32.69 -17.61
C GLN A 14 69.06 32.90 -18.13
N GLY A 15 68.50 31.87 -18.79
CA GLY A 15 67.14 31.87 -19.32
C GLY A 15 67.00 32.05 -20.85
N LEU A 16 68.03 32.54 -21.57
CA LEU A 16 67.96 32.74 -23.03
C LEU A 16 68.44 31.53 -23.85
N CYS A 17 67.98 31.42 -25.10
CA CYS A 17 68.32 30.33 -26.01
C CYS A 17 69.83 30.24 -26.35
N GLU A 18 70.43 29.06 -26.14
CA GLU A 18 71.87 28.80 -26.33
C GLU A 18 72.24 28.30 -27.74
N PHE A 19 71.56 28.78 -28.80
CA PHE A 19 71.83 28.28 -30.16
C PHE A 19 73.22 28.70 -30.66
N PRO A 20 74.06 27.78 -31.18
CA PRO A 20 75.45 28.09 -31.51
C PRO A 20 75.57 29.10 -32.66
N GLY A 21 76.49 30.06 -32.49
CA GLY A 21 76.86 31.06 -33.50
C GLY A 21 75.95 32.28 -33.62
N VAL A 22 74.87 32.38 -32.84
CA VAL A 22 73.88 33.49 -32.92
C VAL A 22 73.40 33.93 -31.53
N SER A 23 73.15 35.23 -31.36
CA SER A 23 72.57 35.77 -30.12
C SER A 23 71.04 35.77 -30.21
N CYS A 24 70.40 34.68 -29.78
CA CYS A 24 68.95 34.58 -29.76
C CYS A 24 68.36 35.21 -28.49
N ALA A 25 67.52 36.24 -28.65
CA ALA A 25 66.88 36.94 -27.53
C ALA A 25 65.64 36.22 -26.96
N ASN A 26 65.23 35.09 -27.54
CA ASN A 26 64.07 34.33 -27.08
C ASN A 26 64.41 33.50 -25.82
N PRO A 27 63.48 33.40 -24.84
CA PRO A 27 63.66 32.53 -23.68
C PRO A 27 63.65 31.05 -24.11
N LYS A 28 64.29 30.19 -23.31
CA LYS A 28 64.23 28.73 -23.46
C LYS A 28 62.80 28.25 -23.28
N GLN A 29 62.40 27.20 -24.01
CA GLN A 29 61.11 26.56 -23.74
C GLN A 29 61.13 25.93 -22.35
N VAL A 30 60.11 26.25 -21.55
CA VAL A 30 59.78 25.54 -20.31
C VAL A 30 58.44 24.89 -20.57
N ASP A 31 58.43 23.57 -20.65
CA ASP A 31 57.20 22.80 -20.84
C ASP A 31 56.65 22.44 -19.45
N PRO A 32 55.51 23.01 -19.01
CA PRO A 32 55.06 22.91 -17.62
C PRO A 32 54.58 21.50 -17.21
N GLY A 33 54.48 20.55 -18.15
CA GLY A 33 53.98 19.20 -17.92
C GLY A 33 55.02 18.07 -17.92
N THR A 34 56.28 18.31 -18.31
CA THR A 34 57.27 17.22 -18.46
C THR A 34 58.31 17.22 -17.34
N PRO A 35 58.38 16.19 -16.47
CA PRO A 35 59.42 16.09 -15.45
C PRO A 35 60.79 15.85 -16.10
N GLY A 36 61.66 16.87 -16.10
CA GLY A 36 62.98 16.77 -16.70
C GLY A 36 63.78 18.08 -16.68
N ARG A 37 65.05 18.01 -17.11
CA ARG A 37 65.93 19.19 -17.24
C ARG A 37 65.45 20.06 -18.41
N PRO A 38 65.18 21.37 -18.23
CA PRO A 38 64.64 22.22 -19.29
C PRO A 38 65.50 22.20 -20.58
N PRO A 39 64.87 22.20 -21.78
CA PRO A 39 65.58 22.20 -23.05
C PRO A 39 66.43 23.48 -23.21
N LYS A 40 67.59 23.35 -23.86
CA LYS A 40 68.58 24.44 -23.97
C LYS A 40 68.22 25.54 -24.99
N TYR A 41 67.20 25.31 -25.81
CA TYR A 41 66.85 26.13 -26.97
C TYR A 41 65.37 26.57 -26.91
N CYS A 42 64.98 27.58 -27.69
CA CYS A 42 63.64 28.17 -27.62
C CYS A 42 62.57 27.49 -28.50
N GLY A 43 62.95 26.54 -29.36
CA GLY A 43 62.01 25.82 -30.24
C GLY A 43 61.35 26.68 -31.34
N ARG A 44 61.68 27.97 -31.43
CA ARG A 44 61.15 28.91 -32.43
C ARG A 44 62.12 29.08 -33.59
N GLU A 45 61.61 29.54 -34.72
CA GLU A 45 62.45 30.02 -35.83
C GLU A 45 63.21 31.29 -35.42
N GLY A 46 64.49 31.32 -35.76
CA GLY A 46 65.37 32.47 -35.57
C GLY A 46 66.56 32.39 -36.51
N ALA A 47 67.41 33.41 -36.51
CA ALA A 47 68.62 33.39 -37.34
C ALA A 47 69.49 32.15 -37.04
N GLY A 48 69.95 31.47 -38.09
CA GLY A 48 71.00 30.46 -38.01
C GLY A 48 72.38 31.07 -38.28
N VAL A 49 73.42 30.23 -38.18
CA VAL A 49 74.83 30.61 -38.43
C VAL A 49 75.03 31.27 -39.80
N ASP A 50 74.28 30.81 -40.81
CA ASP A 50 74.34 31.32 -42.19
C ASP A 50 73.35 32.49 -42.45
N GLY A 51 72.82 33.13 -41.40
CA GLY A 51 71.84 34.21 -41.46
C GLY A 51 70.40 33.80 -41.85
N LYS A 52 70.20 32.57 -42.35
CA LYS A 52 68.89 32.04 -42.75
C LYS A 52 68.03 31.66 -41.52
N PRO A 53 66.69 31.80 -41.57
CA PRO A 53 65.82 31.36 -40.50
C PRO A 53 65.86 29.84 -40.35
N VAL A 54 66.04 29.35 -39.12
CA VAL A 54 66.01 27.94 -38.74
C VAL A 54 65.37 27.77 -37.37
N VAL A 55 64.67 26.65 -37.16
CA VAL A 55 64.10 26.30 -35.84
C VAL A 55 65.22 26.01 -34.84
N HIS A 56 65.27 26.72 -33.72
CA HIS A 56 66.27 26.55 -32.66
C HIS A 56 65.94 25.31 -31.81
N ASN A 57 66.32 24.13 -32.31
CA ASN A 57 66.16 22.83 -31.65
C ASN A 57 67.49 22.04 -31.57
N LYS A 58 67.49 20.89 -30.87
CA LYS A 58 68.70 20.07 -30.62
C LYS A 58 69.35 19.53 -31.91
N ALA A 59 68.56 19.15 -32.92
CA ALA A 59 69.06 18.63 -34.18
C ALA A 59 69.77 19.72 -35.00
N ASN A 60 69.12 20.87 -35.15
CA ASN A 60 69.67 22.02 -35.86
C ASN A 60 70.90 22.62 -35.16
N ALA A 61 70.92 22.61 -33.82
CA ALA A 61 72.10 23.06 -33.05
C ALA A 61 73.32 22.12 -33.25
N TRP A 62 73.10 20.80 -33.38
CA TRP A 62 74.18 19.85 -33.69
C TRP A 62 74.69 20.03 -35.12
N ALA A 63 73.79 20.19 -36.10
CA ALA A 63 74.16 20.51 -37.48
C ALA A 63 74.93 21.84 -37.61
N ALA A 64 74.50 22.89 -36.89
CA ALA A 64 75.20 24.18 -36.82
C ALA A 64 76.59 24.06 -36.18
N LYS A 65 76.73 23.30 -35.08
CA LYS A 65 78.02 23.04 -34.44
C LYS A 65 78.99 22.28 -35.37
N ASN A 66 78.51 21.27 -36.09
CA ASN A 66 79.33 20.53 -37.06
C ASN A 66 79.70 21.36 -38.29
N ARG A 67 78.86 22.35 -38.69
CA ARG A 67 79.18 23.29 -39.76
C ARG A 67 80.30 24.25 -39.36
N LEU A 68 80.24 24.79 -38.14
CA LEU A 68 81.31 25.61 -37.55
C LEU A 68 82.62 24.82 -37.40
N ALA A 69 82.55 23.54 -37.02
CA ALA A 69 83.72 22.67 -36.88
C ALA A 69 84.34 22.22 -38.22
N ARG A 70 83.68 22.46 -39.36
CA ARG A 70 84.12 22.06 -40.71
C ARG A 70 84.59 23.23 -41.58
N GLN A 71 84.85 24.41 -40.99
CA GLN A 71 85.38 25.57 -41.73
C GLN A 71 86.92 25.48 -41.80
N PRO A 72 87.53 25.26 -42.98
CA PRO A 72 88.97 24.99 -43.07
C PRO A 72 89.80 26.28 -43.17
N VAL A 73 90.96 26.29 -42.52
CA VAL A 73 92.01 27.31 -42.69
C VAL A 73 92.74 27.05 -44.02
N ARG A 74 92.92 28.09 -44.85
CA ARG A 74 93.65 28.00 -46.13
C ARG A 74 95.10 27.55 -45.97
N ARG A 75 95.59 26.77 -46.93
CA ARG A 75 97.01 26.73 -47.34
C ARG A 75 97.10 26.33 -48.83
N ASP A 76 97.96 27.01 -49.58
CA ASP A 76 98.10 26.91 -51.05
C ASP A 76 99.24 25.94 -51.51
N ALA A 77 99.38 25.75 -52.84
CA ALA A 77 100.37 24.97 -53.64
C ALA A 77 99.90 23.55 -54.10
N ALA A 78 99.84 23.11 -55.39
CA ALA A 78 100.74 23.16 -56.59
C ALA A 78 101.65 21.88 -56.71
N THR A 79 101.85 21.12 -57.81
CA THR A 79 101.55 21.16 -59.29
C THR A 79 101.66 19.71 -59.88
N PRO A 80 101.07 19.31 -61.05
CA PRO A 80 100.97 17.89 -61.49
C PRO A 80 101.97 17.41 -62.59
N GLY A 81 101.94 16.11 -62.93
CA GLY A 81 102.63 15.45 -64.09
C GLY A 81 103.43 14.19 -63.71
N THR A 82 103.83 13.23 -64.58
CA THR A 82 103.56 12.89 -66.01
C THR A 82 103.99 11.41 -66.28
N GLU A 83 103.65 10.86 -67.46
CA GLU A 83 103.80 9.48 -67.98
C GLU A 83 105.23 8.91 -68.31
N PRO A 84 105.39 7.62 -68.72
CA PRO A 84 106.67 6.85 -68.73
C PRO A 84 107.31 6.61 -70.12
N THR A 85 108.47 5.92 -70.19
CA THR A 85 108.91 5.07 -71.34
C THR A 85 110.22 4.26 -71.08
N PRO A 86 110.50 3.14 -71.82
CA PRO A 86 111.73 2.31 -71.70
C PRO A 86 112.65 2.29 -72.95
N GLY A 87 113.88 1.74 -72.86
CA GLY A 87 114.74 1.44 -74.04
C GLY A 87 116.13 0.81 -73.72
N PRO A 88 116.70 -0.12 -74.53
CA PRO A 88 117.93 -0.89 -74.20
C PRO A 88 119.07 -0.83 -75.27
N VAL A 89 119.92 -1.89 -75.34
CA VAL A 89 120.92 -2.33 -76.37
C VAL A 89 122.20 -1.48 -76.60
N THR A 90 123.39 -1.99 -77.00
CA THR A 90 124.11 -3.31 -76.95
C THR A 90 125.59 -3.13 -77.38
N SER A 91 126.47 -4.10 -77.07
CA SER A 91 127.58 -4.64 -77.91
C SER A 91 128.70 -3.76 -78.49
N ALA A 92 129.94 -4.27 -78.45
CA ALA A 92 130.70 -4.65 -79.67
C ALA A 92 131.94 -5.53 -79.34
N ARG A 93 132.40 -6.31 -80.33
CA ARG A 93 133.55 -7.25 -80.22
C ARG A 93 134.87 -6.58 -80.59
N LEU A 94 135.99 -7.03 -80.00
CA LEU A 94 137.35 -6.82 -80.53
C LEU A 94 138.03 -8.15 -80.87
N THR A 95 139.05 -8.10 -81.74
CA THR A 95 139.52 -9.23 -82.55
C THR A 95 140.80 -9.92 -82.03
N LEU A 96 141.03 -11.12 -82.58
CA LEU A 96 141.82 -12.23 -82.05
C LEU A 96 143.35 -12.00 -81.86
N GLU A 97 143.92 -10.95 -82.41
CA GLU A 97 145.39 -10.76 -82.45
C GLU A 97 145.95 -10.15 -81.15
N GLN A 98 145.11 -9.44 -80.39
CA GLN A 98 145.46 -8.89 -79.06
C GLN A 98 145.52 -9.99 -77.98
N LEU A 99 145.00 -11.18 -78.29
CA LEU A 99 144.71 -12.25 -77.33
C LEU A 99 145.94 -13.09 -76.93
N MET A 100 147.06 -13.03 -77.67
CA MET A 100 148.23 -13.89 -77.45
C MET A 100 149.50 -13.20 -76.92
N LYS A 101 149.54 -11.86 -76.82
CA LYS A 101 150.71 -11.12 -76.28
C LYS A 101 150.42 -10.13 -75.16
N GLY A 102 149.22 -9.55 -75.10
CA GLY A 102 148.79 -8.73 -73.95
C GLY A 102 147.94 -9.53 -72.95
N ASN A 103 147.13 -10.45 -73.46
CA ASN A 103 146.10 -11.10 -72.65
C ASN A 103 146.58 -12.23 -71.75
N LEU A 104 147.74 -12.89 -71.93
CA LEU A 104 148.08 -14.03 -71.06
C LEU A 104 148.44 -13.61 -69.61
N PRO A 105 149.35 -12.63 -69.38
CA PRO A 105 149.62 -12.14 -68.02
C PRO A 105 148.38 -11.48 -67.41
N ARG A 106 147.66 -10.71 -68.24
CA ARG A 106 146.40 -10.07 -67.85
C ARG A 106 145.30 -11.10 -67.52
N LEU A 107 145.21 -12.24 -68.21
CA LEU A 107 144.29 -13.31 -67.84
C LEU A 107 144.72 -14.00 -66.54
N VAL A 108 146.01 -13.99 -66.17
CA VAL A 108 146.46 -14.49 -64.86
C VAL A 108 146.15 -13.48 -63.75
N GLU A 109 146.35 -12.19 -63.96
CA GLU A 109 145.89 -11.13 -63.04
C GLU A 109 144.36 -11.04 -62.96
N GLU A 110 143.65 -11.24 -64.07
CA GLU A 110 142.19 -11.38 -64.09
C GLU A 110 141.76 -12.70 -63.45
N LEU A 111 142.52 -13.79 -63.56
CA LEU A 111 142.19 -15.05 -62.88
C LEU A 111 142.48 -14.97 -61.38
N GLU A 112 143.55 -14.32 -60.94
CA GLU A 112 143.78 -13.98 -59.53
C GLU A 112 142.73 -12.99 -59.03
N GLY A 113 142.34 -12.01 -59.84
CA GLY A 113 141.24 -11.09 -59.57
C GLY A 113 139.88 -11.79 -59.51
N TYR A 114 139.62 -12.76 -60.39
CA TYR A 114 138.42 -13.59 -60.39
C TYR A 114 138.44 -14.59 -59.24
N LEU A 115 139.59 -15.15 -58.85
CA LEU A 115 139.74 -16.04 -57.69
C LEU A 115 139.68 -15.26 -56.38
N ALA A 116 140.15 -14.02 -56.34
CA ALA A 116 139.97 -13.09 -55.23
C ALA A 116 138.50 -12.65 -55.14
N GLN A 117 137.84 -12.34 -56.25
CA GLN A 117 136.39 -12.10 -56.31
C GLN A 117 135.59 -13.37 -55.98
N LEU A 118 136.07 -14.57 -56.33
CA LEU A 118 135.44 -15.83 -55.97
C LEU A 118 135.65 -16.11 -54.48
N ALA A 119 136.82 -15.82 -53.91
CA ALA A 119 137.11 -15.97 -52.49
C ALA A 119 136.46 -14.86 -51.63
N GLU A 120 136.17 -13.69 -52.22
CA GLU A 120 135.36 -12.65 -51.61
C GLU A 120 133.89 -13.03 -51.69
N ALA A 121 133.37 -13.40 -52.86
CA ALA A 121 132.00 -13.89 -53.01
C ALA A 121 131.73 -15.16 -52.20
N VAL A 122 132.68 -16.09 -52.07
CA VAL A 122 132.59 -17.25 -51.15
C VAL A 122 132.73 -16.83 -49.69
N ARG A 123 133.35 -15.68 -49.37
CA ARG A 123 133.23 -15.08 -48.03
C ARG A 123 131.89 -14.38 -47.82
N THR A 124 131.29 -13.75 -48.83
CA THR A 124 130.00 -13.06 -48.71
C THR A 124 128.82 -14.03 -48.72
N TYR A 125 128.87 -15.09 -49.53
CA TYR A 125 127.89 -16.20 -49.53
C TYR A 125 128.18 -17.28 -48.47
N GLY A 126 129.44 -17.36 -48.02
CA GLY A 126 129.87 -18.25 -46.94
C GLY A 126 129.89 -17.59 -45.56
N ASP A 127 129.53 -16.30 -45.47
CA ASP A 127 129.14 -15.66 -44.21
C ASP A 127 127.77 -16.21 -43.79
N ALA A 128 127.85 -17.42 -43.23
CA ALA A 128 126.69 -18.13 -42.71
C ALA A 128 126.04 -17.38 -41.54
N GLU A 129 126.74 -16.45 -40.88
CA GLU A 129 126.18 -15.59 -39.83
C GLU A 129 125.34 -14.46 -40.44
N ALA A 130 125.80 -13.81 -41.51
CA ALA A 130 125.00 -12.82 -42.25
C ALA A 130 123.74 -13.43 -42.88
N VAL A 131 123.87 -14.59 -43.55
CA VAL A 131 122.71 -15.30 -44.12
C VAL A 131 121.79 -15.83 -43.03
N ALA A 132 122.32 -16.29 -41.89
CA ALA A 132 121.49 -16.65 -40.73
C ALA A 132 120.74 -15.43 -40.17
N ALA A 133 121.39 -14.26 -40.06
CA ALA A 133 120.75 -13.03 -39.59
C ALA A 133 119.63 -12.56 -40.52
N GLU A 134 119.82 -12.61 -41.84
CA GLU A 134 118.75 -12.30 -42.81
C GLU A 134 117.61 -13.32 -42.74
N VAL A 135 117.91 -14.61 -42.57
CA VAL A 135 116.88 -15.66 -42.40
C VAL A 135 116.16 -15.50 -41.05
N GLU A 136 116.84 -15.14 -39.97
CA GLU A 136 116.23 -14.85 -38.67
C GLU A 136 115.38 -13.59 -38.72
N GLN A 137 115.82 -12.53 -39.41
CA GLN A 137 115.03 -11.32 -39.64
C GLN A 137 113.78 -11.64 -40.47
N LEU A 138 113.91 -12.33 -41.60
CA LEU A 138 112.78 -12.73 -42.45
C LEU A 138 111.81 -13.64 -41.69
N GLN A 139 112.32 -14.55 -40.83
CA GLN A 139 111.49 -15.35 -39.95
C GLN A 139 110.81 -14.50 -38.86
N ALA A 140 111.47 -13.49 -38.31
CA ALA A 140 110.88 -12.58 -37.33
C ALA A 140 109.79 -11.70 -37.95
N GLU A 141 110.03 -11.16 -39.15
CA GLU A 141 109.06 -10.42 -39.96
C GLU A 141 107.87 -11.31 -40.34
N SER A 142 108.11 -12.51 -40.86
CA SER A 142 107.04 -13.48 -41.19
C SER A 142 106.23 -13.89 -39.96
N ARG A 143 106.85 -14.14 -38.80
CA ARG A 143 106.14 -14.38 -37.53
C ARG A 143 105.34 -13.16 -37.09
N ALA A 144 105.83 -11.94 -37.30
CA ALA A 144 105.13 -10.70 -36.97
C ALA A 144 103.93 -10.45 -37.90
N GLU A 145 104.06 -10.74 -39.20
CA GLU A 145 102.97 -10.69 -40.18
C GLU A 145 101.90 -11.75 -39.88
N LEU A 146 102.29 -13.00 -39.63
CA LEU A 146 101.36 -14.06 -39.22
C LEU A 146 100.60 -13.66 -37.95
N ALA A 147 101.30 -13.18 -36.92
CA ALA A 147 100.65 -12.70 -35.69
C ALA A 147 99.74 -11.48 -35.94
N ALA A 148 100.03 -10.62 -36.93
CA ALA A 148 99.16 -9.51 -37.31
C ALA A 148 97.90 -9.99 -38.08
N LEU A 149 98.04 -10.99 -38.96
CA LEU A 149 96.94 -11.62 -39.67
C LEU A 149 96.03 -12.41 -38.71
N GLU A 150 96.61 -13.11 -37.74
CA GLU A 150 95.88 -13.81 -36.68
C GLU A 150 95.09 -12.84 -35.79
N ARG A 151 95.69 -11.71 -35.37
CA ARG A 151 94.97 -10.65 -34.65
C ARG A 151 93.79 -10.11 -35.47
N ARG A 152 94.01 -9.76 -36.74
CA ARG A 152 92.94 -9.29 -37.64
C ARG A 152 91.84 -10.33 -37.81
N ARG A 153 92.19 -11.61 -37.98
CA ARG A 153 91.23 -12.73 -38.06
C ARG A 153 90.41 -12.85 -36.77
N ALA A 154 91.05 -12.78 -35.60
CA ALA A 154 90.36 -12.84 -34.31
C ALA A 154 89.44 -11.63 -34.09
N GLU A 155 89.84 -10.42 -34.51
CA GLU A 155 89.01 -9.21 -34.46
C GLU A 155 87.80 -9.29 -35.41
N GLU A 156 87.97 -9.79 -36.63
CA GLU A 156 86.86 -10.04 -37.56
C GLU A 156 85.93 -11.14 -37.05
N GLU A 157 86.47 -12.24 -36.50
CA GLU A 157 85.66 -13.31 -35.93
C GLU A 157 84.89 -12.83 -34.68
N HIS A 158 85.50 -12.02 -33.81
CA HIS A 158 84.80 -11.39 -32.70
C HIS A 158 83.71 -10.43 -33.18
N ARG A 159 83.98 -9.60 -34.20
CA ARG A 159 82.96 -8.74 -34.82
C ARG A 159 81.82 -9.54 -35.44
N ARG A 160 82.12 -10.65 -36.11
CA ARG A 160 81.12 -11.54 -36.71
C ARG A 160 80.23 -12.17 -35.63
N ARG A 161 80.83 -12.79 -34.60
CA ARG A 161 80.10 -13.37 -33.46
C ARG A 161 79.24 -12.34 -32.74
N LYS A 162 79.73 -11.10 -32.57
CA LYS A 162 78.96 -10.02 -31.97
C LYS A 162 77.79 -9.58 -32.86
N ALA A 163 77.96 -9.53 -34.19
CA ALA A 163 76.88 -9.23 -35.12
C ALA A 163 75.85 -10.37 -35.19
N GLU A 164 76.30 -11.63 -35.16
CA GLU A 164 75.45 -12.83 -35.05
C GLU A 164 74.62 -12.79 -33.76
N GLN A 165 75.23 -12.49 -32.61
CA GLN A 165 74.53 -12.31 -31.33
C GLN A 165 73.51 -11.16 -31.39
N GLN A 166 73.89 -10.00 -31.93
CA GLN A 166 72.98 -8.85 -32.07
C GLN A 166 71.84 -9.09 -33.06
N ALA A 167 72.04 -9.96 -34.05
CA ALA A 167 70.97 -10.39 -34.95
C ALA A 167 69.99 -11.33 -34.22
N ALA A 168 70.49 -12.33 -33.49
CA ALA A 168 69.67 -13.23 -32.68
C ALA A 168 68.86 -12.46 -31.62
N GLU A 169 69.50 -11.58 -30.84
CA GLU A 169 68.82 -10.72 -29.85
C GLU A 169 67.72 -9.82 -30.48
N ALA A 170 67.88 -9.45 -31.76
CA ALA A 170 66.91 -8.65 -32.51
C ALA A 170 65.82 -9.50 -33.21
N GLU A 171 66.04 -10.80 -33.40
CA GLU A 171 65.05 -11.77 -33.86
C GLU A 171 64.18 -12.20 -32.66
N ASP A 172 64.79 -12.59 -31.54
CA ASP A 172 64.11 -12.90 -30.27
C ASP A 172 63.16 -11.75 -29.86
N ALA A 173 63.66 -10.51 -29.84
CA ALA A 173 62.87 -9.33 -29.48
C ALA A 173 61.75 -8.99 -30.50
N ARG A 174 61.80 -9.53 -31.73
CA ARG A 174 60.69 -9.43 -32.68
C ARG A 174 59.65 -10.51 -32.45
N GLU A 175 60.09 -11.74 -32.17
CA GLU A 175 59.18 -12.84 -31.85
C GLU A 175 58.39 -12.55 -30.57
N GLU A 176 59.04 -12.01 -29.52
CA GLU A 176 58.36 -11.52 -28.31
C GLU A 176 57.35 -10.41 -28.61
N ALA A 177 57.69 -9.46 -29.49
CA ALA A 177 56.81 -8.35 -29.85
C ALA A 177 55.61 -8.79 -30.71
N ASP A 178 55.82 -9.73 -31.63
CA ASP A 178 54.76 -10.31 -32.47
C ASP A 178 53.81 -11.18 -31.64
N GLU A 179 54.31 -11.93 -30.65
CA GLU A 179 53.46 -12.72 -29.75
C GLU A 179 52.66 -11.81 -28.80
N ALA A 180 53.29 -10.80 -28.19
CA ALA A 180 52.58 -9.80 -27.39
C ALA A 180 51.51 -9.03 -28.21
N ALA A 181 51.75 -8.80 -29.50
CA ALA A 181 50.76 -8.22 -30.40
C ALA A 181 49.58 -9.18 -30.69
N ARG A 182 49.83 -10.48 -30.82
CA ARG A 182 48.77 -11.50 -30.96
C ARG A 182 47.92 -11.62 -29.69
N GLU A 183 48.56 -11.68 -28.52
CA GLU A 183 47.87 -11.69 -27.22
C GLU A 183 46.99 -10.44 -27.05
N ALA A 184 47.51 -9.26 -27.39
CA ALA A 184 46.75 -8.01 -27.30
C ALA A 184 45.54 -7.96 -28.27
N VAL A 185 45.66 -8.53 -29.47
CA VAL A 185 44.53 -8.66 -30.41
C VAL A 185 43.51 -9.68 -29.90
N ALA A 186 43.94 -10.83 -29.41
CA ALA A 186 43.06 -11.85 -28.84
C ALA A 186 42.26 -11.31 -27.65
N ALA A 187 42.91 -10.60 -26.72
CA ALA A 187 42.25 -9.96 -25.58
C ALA A 187 41.27 -8.84 -26.00
N LEU A 188 41.57 -8.10 -27.09
CA LEU A 188 40.66 -7.10 -27.64
C LEU A 188 39.40 -7.74 -28.25
N ASP A 189 39.56 -8.86 -28.95
CA ASP A 189 38.43 -9.58 -29.56
C ASP A 189 37.59 -10.32 -28.52
N GLU A 190 38.20 -10.87 -27.46
CA GLU A 190 37.48 -11.40 -26.29
C GLU A 190 36.66 -10.29 -25.60
N ALA A 191 37.28 -9.14 -25.30
CA ALA A 191 36.58 -8.00 -24.68
C ALA A 191 35.44 -7.44 -25.56
N ARG A 192 35.55 -7.51 -26.89
CA ARG A 192 34.45 -7.15 -27.81
C ARG A 192 33.28 -8.11 -27.67
N VAL A 193 33.53 -9.42 -27.64
CA VAL A 193 32.49 -10.44 -27.45
C VAL A 193 31.82 -10.28 -26.08
N GLU A 194 32.59 -10.00 -25.01
CA GLU A 194 32.02 -9.72 -23.68
C GLU A 194 31.08 -8.49 -23.70
N VAL A 195 31.47 -7.41 -24.39
CA VAL A 195 30.63 -6.21 -24.53
C VAL A 195 29.36 -6.52 -25.33
N GLU A 196 29.45 -7.22 -26.45
CA GLU A 196 28.27 -7.61 -27.24
C GLU A 196 27.30 -8.49 -26.44
N VAL A 197 27.81 -9.44 -25.66
CA VAL A 197 26.99 -10.28 -24.76
C VAL A 197 26.36 -9.45 -23.64
N ALA A 198 27.09 -8.50 -23.06
CA ALA A 198 26.57 -7.61 -22.03
C ALA A 198 25.49 -6.65 -22.56
N GLU A 199 25.64 -6.12 -23.78
CA GLU A 199 24.63 -5.29 -24.45
C GLU A 199 23.36 -6.09 -24.77
N GLN A 200 23.49 -7.32 -25.29
CA GLN A 200 22.36 -8.22 -25.54
C GLN A 200 21.62 -8.57 -24.24
N ALA A 201 22.35 -8.88 -23.17
CA ALA A 201 21.76 -9.15 -21.85
C ALA A 201 21.05 -7.91 -21.27
N ALA A 202 21.63 -6.72 -21.42
CA ALA A 202 21.03 -5.47 -20.96
C ALA A 202 19.76 -5.10 -21.75
N GLU A 203 19.74 -5.33 -23.06
CA GLU A 203 18.55 -5.12 -23.91
C GLU A 203 17.45 -6.14 -23.59
N GLN A 204 17.81 -7.42 -23.38
CA GLN A 204 16.85 -8.45 -22.94
C GLN A 204 16.24 -8.09 -21.58
N ALA A 205 17.05 -7.71 -20.59
CA ALA A 205 16.57 -7.28 -19.28
C ALA A 205 15.67 -6.04 -19.36
N ARG A 206 15.91 -5.11 -20.29
CA ARG A 206 15.01 -3.96 -20.55
C ARG A 206 13.66 -4.39 -21.11
N ARG A 207 13.63 -5.36 -22.04
CA ARG A 207 12.39 -5.91 -22.62
C ARG A 207 11.58 -6.65 -21.58
N GLU A 208 12.22 -7.48 -20.76
CA GLU A 208 11.58 -8.19 -19.64
C GLU A 208 11.02 -7.19 -18.61
N ALA A 209 11.80 -6.17 -18.22
CA ALA A 209 11.34 -5.13 -17.32
C ALA A 209 10.18 -4.29 -17.90
N ALA A 210 10.13 -4.09 -19.22
CA ALA A 210 9.01 -3.43 -19.89
C ALA A 210 7.76 -4.31 -19.87
N ALA A 211 7.87 -5.59 -20.24
CA ALA A 211 6.76 -6.54 -20.24
C ALA A 211 6.18 -6.76 -18.83
N VAL A 212 7.03 -6.86 -17.80
CA VAL A 212 6.58 -6.96 -16.39
C VAL A 212 5.83 -5.70 -15.96
N ARG A 213 6.27 -4.49 -16.39
CA ARG A 213 5.55 -3.25 -16.10
C ARG A 213 4.21 -3.19 -16.81
N GLU A 214 4.14 -3.62 -18.08
CA GLU A 214 2.91 -3.67 -18.87
C GLU A 214 1.88 -4.62 -18.24
N SER A 215 2.30 -5.85 -17.88
CA SER A 215 1.46 -6.81 -17.14
C SER A 215 0.96 -6.22 -15.82
N ALA A 216 1.86 -5.66 -15.01
CA ALA A 216 1.49 -5.06 -13.73
C ALA A 216 0.53 -3.86 -13.89
N THR A 217 0.65 -3.06 -14.96
CA THR A 217 -0.33 -2.00 -15.24
C THR A 217 -1.68 -2.56 -15.66
N ALA A 218 -1.72 -3.59 -16.50
CA ALA A 218 -2.96 -4.23 -16.92
C ALA A 218 -3.67 -4.91 -15.75
N GLU A 219 -2.94 -5.61 -14.87
CA GLU A 219 -3.45 -6.20 -13.63
C GLU A 219 -4.01 -5.12 -12.67
N LEU A 220 -3.32 -3.99 -12.51
CA LEU A 220 -3.81 -2.88 -11.68
C LEU A 220 -5.07 -2.23 -12.26
N ASP A 221 -5.18 -2.10 -13.58
CA ASP A 221 -6.38 -1.54 -14.22
C ASP A 221 -7.57 -2.52 -14.19
N GLN A 222 -7.32 -3.83 -14.34
CA GLN A 222 -8.32 -4.86 -14.10
C GLN A 222 -8.83 -4.82 -12.65
N LEU A 223 -7.94 -4.81 -11.65
CA LEU A 223 -8.32 -4.74 -10.23
C LEU A 223 -9.06 -3.43 -9.88
N ARG A 224 -8.76 -2.32 -10.56
CA ARG A 224 -9.51 -1.06 -10.42
C ARG A 224 -10.92 -1.17 -10.98
N GLN A 225 -11.10 -1.84 -12.11
CA GLN A 225 -12.41 -2.10 -12.70
C GLN A 225 -13.23 -3.04 -11.82
N GLU A 226 -12.67 -4.18 -11.40
CA GLU A 226 -13.34 -5.12 -10.49
C GLU A 226 -13.77 -4.45 -9.17
N LEU A 227 -12.95 -3.56 -8.62
CA LEU A 227 -13.30 -2.77 -7.43
C LEU A 227 -14.39 -1.71 -7.70
N ALA A 228 -14.46 -1.15 -8.91
CA ALA A 228 -15.53 -0.23 -9.29
C ALA A 228 -16.87 -0.98 -9.44
N ASP A 229 -16.87 -2.08 -10.18
CA ASP A 229 -18.04 -2.95 -10.41
C ASP A 229 -18.57 -3.50 -9.07
N ALA A 230 -17.69 -3.96 -8.18
CA ALA A 230 -18.06 -4.43 -6.85
C ALA A 230 -18.67 -3.32 -5.96
N ARG A 231 -18.20 -2.07 -6.10
CA ARG A 231 -18.79 -0.93 -5.38
C ARG A 231 -20.16 -0.54 -5.92
N GLU A 232 -20.36 -0.62 -7.23
CA GLU A 232 -21.66 -0.37 -7.86
C GLU A 232 -22.68 -1.44 -7.45
N SER A 233 -22.31 -2.73 -7.48
CA SER A 233 -23.16 -3.83 -6.99
C SER A 233 -23.53 -3.65 -5.51
N ALA A 234 -22.55 -3.38 -4.64
CA ALA A 234 -22.80 -3.17 -3.22
C ALA A 234 -23.68 -1.94 -2.93
N ALA A 235 -23.55 -0.87 -3.73
CA ALA A 235 -24.42 0.30 -3.63
C ALA A 235 -25.86 0.00 -4.07
N ALA A 236 -26.03 -0.78 -5.15
CA ALA A 236 -27.34 -1.22 -5.62
C ALA A 236 -28.03 -2.18 -4.63
N GLU A 237 -27.30 -3.13 -4.06
CA GLU A 237 -27.78 -4.03 -3.01
C GLU A 237 -28.22 -3.26 -1.75
N LEU A 238 -27.42 -2.29 -1.31
CA LEU A 238 -27.77 -1.43 -0.17
C LEU A 238 -29.02 -0.58 -0.46
N ALA A 239 -29.13 0.00 -1.66
CA ALA A 239 -30.31 0.78 -2.06
C ALA A 239 -31.58 -0.08 -2.05
N ASN A 240 -31.52 -1.29 -2.61
CA ASN A 240 -32.62 -2.26 -2.60
C ASN A 240 -33.01 -2.69 -1.17
N ALA A 241 -32.04 -2.98 -0.31
CA ALA A 241 -32.29 -3.33 1.09
C ALA A 241 -32.95 -2.17 1.88
N LEU A 242 -32.56 -0.92 1.59
CA LEU A 242 -33.21 0.27 2.17
C LEU A 242 -34.64 0.47 1.64
N GLU A 243 -34.89 0.20 0.35
CA GLU A 243 -36.24 0.25 -0.23
C GLU A 243 -37.17 -0.82 0.38
N ILE A 244 -36.71 -2.07 0.46
CA ILE A 244 -37.45 -3.19 1.07
C ILE A 244 -37.78 -2.88 2.54
N SER A 245 -36.78 -2.48 3.34
CA SER A 245 -37.01 -2.17 4.76
C SER A 245 -37.90 -0.93 4.97
N ALA A 246 -37.83 0.07 4.09
CA ALA A 246 -38.76 1.20 4.12
C ALA A 246 -40.21 0.76 3.81
N ALA A 247 -40.40 -0.14 2.83
CA ALA A 247 -41.71 -0.70 2.48
C ALA A 247 -42.28 -1.57 3.62
N GLU A 248 -41.45 -2.41 4.25
CA GLU A 248 -41.84 -3.20 5.43
C GLU A 248 -42.24 -2.32 6.61
N LEU A 249 -41.46 -1.27 6.92
CA LEU A 249 -41.80 -0.31 7.99
C LEU A 249 -43.09 0.47 7.67
N ALA A 250 -43.32 0.84 6.42
CA ALA A 250 -44.57 1.49 6.00
C ALA A 250 -45.77 0.54 6.16
N ARG A 251 -45.61 -0.73 5.78
CA ARG A 251 -46.64 -1.77 5.95
C ARG A 251 -46.96 -2.02 7.43
N LEU A 252 -45.94 -2.23 8.27
CA LEU A 252 -46.12 -2.47 9.71
C LEU A 252 -46.82 -1.29 10.41
N ARG A 253 -46.51 -0.04 10.00
CA ARG A 253 -47.23 1.15 10.49
C ARG A 253 -48.69 1.14 10.07
N ALA A 254 -48.99 0.85 8.80
CA ALA A 254 -50.36 0.78 8.31
C ALA A 254 -51.18 -0.33 8.99
N GLU A 255 -50.57 -1.49 9.26
CA GLU A 255 -51.16 -2.59 10.02
C GLU A 255 -51.42 -2.20 11.49
N ALA A 256 -50.46 -1.55 12.15
CA ALA A 256 -50.61 -1.06 13.53
C ALA A 256 -51.67 0.04 13.67
N ASP A 257 -51.70 1.00 12.75
CA ASP A 257 -52.72 2.05 12.69
C ASP A 257 -54.13 1.46 12.46
N GLN A 258 -54.23 0.39 11.68
CA GLN A 258 -55.49 -0.33 11.47
C GLN A 258 -55.93 -1.07 12.74
N GLN A 259 -55.03 -1.81 13.39
CA GLN A 259 -55.32 -2.47 14.67
C GLN A 259 -55.75 -1.47 15.75
N LEU A 260 -55.14 -0.29 15.80
CA LEU A 260 -55.53 0.78 16.73
C LEU A 260 -56.95 1.29 16.43
N ARG A 261 -57.31 1.53 15.16
CA ARG A 261 -58.67 1.92 14.76
C ARG A 261 -59.70 0.84 15.10
N ASP A 262 -59.40 -0.42 14.84
CA ASP A 262 -60.31 -1.54 15.12
C ASP A 262 -60.50 -1.74 16.63
N ALA A 263 -59.43 -1.62 17.43
CA ALA A 263 -59.50 -1.65 18.89
C ALA A 263 -60.30 -0.47 19.47
N GLN A 264 -60.14 0.74 18.91
CA GLN A 264 -60.93 1.92 19.29
C GLN A 264 -62.42 1.71 18.95
N ALA A 265 -62.73 1.25 17.73
CA ALA A 265 -64.11 0.98 17.32
C ALA A 265 -64.78 -0.10 18.18
N ALA A 266 -64.05 -1.15 18.57
CA ALA A 266 -64.52 -2.18 19.50
C ALA A 266 -64.74 -1.61 20.91
N ALA A 267 -63.84 -0.77 21.43
CA ALA A 267 -64.01 -0.11 22.71
C ALA A 267 -65.24 0.84 22.72
N ASP A 268 -65.41 1.66 21.70
CA ASP A 268 -66.57 2.55 21.54
C ASP A 268 -67.89 1.78 21.38
N HIS A 269 -67.85 0.59 20.77
CA HIS A 269 -68.99 -0.31 20.70
C HIS A 269 -69.33 -0.88 22.09
N HIS A 270 -68.35 -1.40 22.83
CA HIS A 270 -68.56 -1.92 24.18
C HIS A 270 -69.00 -0.84 25.18
N LEU A 271 -68.48 0.39 25.09
CA LEU A 271 -68.94 1.51 25.90
C LEU A 271 -70.40 1.86 25.61
N ARG A 272 -70.81 1.91 24.32
CA ARG A 272 -72.21 2.13 23.94
C ARG A 272 -73.13 1.02 24.46
N GLN A 273 -72.73 -0.25 24.34
CA GLN A 273 -73.47 -1.38 24.89
C GLN A 273 -73.62 -1.28 26.42
N ALA A 274 -72.53 -1.02 27.14
CA ALA A 274 -72.56 -0.86 28.60
C ALA A 274 -73.43 0.32 29.05
N HIS A 275 -73.47 1.41 28.27
CA HIS A 275 -74.39 2.53 28.51
C HIS A 275 -75.86 2.12 28.29
N THR A 276 -76.20 1.44 27.20
CA THR A 276 -77.57 0.97 26.96
C THR A 276 -78.03 -0.04 28.00
N ASP A 277 -77.15 -0.94 28.44
CA ASP A 277 -77.44 -1.94 29.47
C ASP A 277 -77.66 -1.28 30.83
N LEU A 278 -76.87 -0.24 31.17
CA LEU A 278 -77.05 0.54 32.39
C LEU A 278 -78.35 1.35 32.38
N GLU A 279 -78.73 1.93 31.24
CA GLU A 279 -80.01 2.63 31.08
C GLU A 279 -81.20 1.67 31.19
N ALA A 280 -81.13 0.51 30.54
CA ALA A 280 -82.14 -0.55 30.65
C ALA A 280 -82.27 -1.05 32.11
N ALA A 281 -81.15 -1.28 32.80
CA ALA A 281 -81.14 -1.67 34.20
C ALA A 281 -81.75 -0.61 35.12
N ARG A 282 -81.46 0.68 34.89
CA ARG A 282 -82.07 1.82 35.61
C ARG A 282 -83.58 1.90 35.36
N ALA A 283 -84.02 1.74 34.12
CA ALA A 283 -85.44 1.73 33.77
C ALA A 283 -86.18 0.55 34.44
N ALA A 284 -85.60 -0.65 34.44
CA ALA A 284 -86.13 -1.82 35.13
C ALA A 284 -86.19 -1.62 36.66
N GLN A 285 -85.18 -1.01 37.27
CA GLN A 285 -85.19 -0.66 38.70
C GLN A 285 -86.27 0.37 39.04
N ALA A 286 -86.46 1.39 38.19
CA ALA A 286 -87.52 2.38 38.37
C ALA A 286 -88.91 1.75 38.24
N ALA A 287 -89.13 0.90 37.23
CA ALA A 287 -90.38 0.14 37.06
C ALA A 287 -90.67 -0.72 38.30
N ALA A 288 -89.71 -1.54 38.74
CA ALA A 288 -89.84 -2.38 39.93
C ALA A 288 -90.08 -1.57 41.21
N ALA A 289 -89.53 -0.35 41.32
CA ALA A 289 -89.82 0.55 42.44
C ALA A 289 -91.27 1.07 42.39
N THR A 290 -91.78 1.46 41.22
CA THR A 290 -93.18 1.88 41.05
C THR A 290 -94.17 0.75 41.29
N GLU A 291 -93.87 -0.47 40.83
CA GLU A 291 -94.68 -1.67 41.11
C GLU A 291 -94.73 -1.98 42.62
N ARG A 292 -93.59 -1.93 43.31
CA ARG A 292 -93.54 -2.09 44.79
C ARG A 292 -94.36 -1.03 45.50
N GLN A 293 -94.29 0.23 45.07
CA GLN A 293 -95.09 1.31 45.65
C GLN A 293 -96.59 1.11 45.40
N ALA A 294 -96.98 0.71 44.19
CA ALA A 294 -98.37 0.42 43.85
C ALA A 294 -98.91 -0.80 44.64
N ALA A 295 -98.11 -1.87 44.76
CA ALA A 295 -98.45 -3.04 45.56
C ALA A 295 -98.59 -2.72 47.06
N GLN A 296 -97.71 -1.87 47.61
CA GLN A 296 -97.82 -1.38 48.99
C GLN A 296 -99.11 -0.56 49.18
N GLN A 297 -99.40 0.38 48.28
CA GLN A 297 -100.63 1.19 48.33
C GLN A 297 -101.90 0.31 48.22
N ALA A 298 -101.88 -0.71 47.36
CA ALA A 298 -102.98 -1.67 47.26
C ALA A 298 -103.14 -2.50 48.55
N ALA A 299 -102.04 -2.96 49.14
CA ALA A 299 -102.07 -3.67 50.42
C ALA A 299 -102.59 -2.79 51.57
N ASP A 300 -102.22 -1.51 51.61
CA ASP A 300 -102.69 -0.56 52.64
C ASP A 300 -104.17 -0.18 52.46
N ARG A 301 -104.67 -0.10 51.22
CA ARG A 301 -106.12 0.01 50.94
C ARG A 301 -106.87 -1.23 51.42
N LEU A 302 -106.44 -2.43 51.03
CA LEU A 302 -107.05 -3.69 51.46
C LEU A 302 -107.02 -3.87 52.99
N ARG A 303 -105.96 -3.43 53.68
CA ARG A 303 -105.91 -3.40 55.16
C ARG A 303 -106.94 -2.44 55.76
N THR A 304 -107.14 -1.28 55.13
CA THR A 304 -108.10 -0.26 55.56
C THR A 304 -109.53 -0.75 55.36
N GLU A 305 -109.85 -1.26 54.17
CA GLU A 305 -111.12 -1.89 53.81
C GLU A 305 -111.44 -3.05 54.77
N LEU A 306 -110.50 -3.97 55.00
CA LEU A 306 -110.68 -5.09 55.93
C LEU A 306 -110.88 -4.62 57.38
N SER A 307 -110.27 -3.50 57.81
CA SER A 307 -110.55 -2.92 59.12
C SER A 307 -111.96 -2.33 59.18
N GLN A 308 -112.39 -1.63 58.13
CA GLN A 308 -113.73 -1.05 58.03
C GLN A 308 -114.81 -2.14 58.05
N GLU A 309 -114.69 -3.19 57.24
CA GLU A 309 -115.58 -4.37 57.24
C GLU A 309 -115.61 -5.06 58.62
N ARG A 310 -114.45 -5.27 59.25
CA ARG A 310 -114.36 -5.84 60.61
C ARG A 310 -115.09 -4.96 61.64
N ASP A 311 -114.93 -3.64 61.55
CA ASP A 311 -115.49 -2.71 62.51
C ASP A 311 -117.00 -2.48 62.24
N GLN A 312 -117.46 -2.56 60.98
CA GLN A 312 -118.86 -2.66 60.60
C GLN A 312 -119.51 -3.93 61.14
N HIS A 313 -118.94 -5.12 60.88
CA HIS A 313 -119.47 -6.38 61.42
C HIS A 313 -119.48 -6.41 62.96
N ARG A 314 -118.55 -5.72 63.63
CA ARG A 314 -118.62 -5.51 65.09
C ARG A 314 -119.82 -4.65 65.47
N ALA A 315 -120.06 -3.53 64.79
CA ALA A 315 -121.22 -2.68 65.02
C ALA A 315 -122.55 -3.40 64.74
N GLU A 316 -122.63 -4.18 63.66
CA GLU A 316 -123.79 -5.04 63.33
C GLU A 316 -124.04 -6.08 64.41
N LEU A 317 -123.00 -6.77 64.89
CA LEU A 317 -123.12 -7.71 66.02
C LEU A 317 -123.51 -7.03 67.32
N GLU A 318 -123.05 -5.80 67.58
CA GLU A 318 -123.45 -5.02 68.75
C GLU A 318 -124.90 -4.51 68.65
N ALA A 319 -125.35 -4.13 67.45
CA ALA A 319 -126.72 -3.77 67.15
C ALA A 319 -127.67 -4.96 67.32
N LEU A 320 -127.37 -6.12 66.72
CA LEU A 320 -128.14 -7.37 66.91
C LEU A 320 -128.18 -7.81 68.38
N ARG A 321 -127.08 -7.63 69.12
CA ARG A 321 -127.07 -7.88 70.58
C ARG A 321 -127.90 -6.86 71.36
N ALA A 322 -128.04 -5.62 70.87
CA ALA A 322 -128.89 -4.60 71.47
C ALA A 322 -130.36 -4.86 71.16
N GLU A 323 -130.69 -5.20 69.91
CA GLU A 323 -132.00 -5.64 69.46
C GLU A 323 -132.46 -6.86 70.27
N HIS A 324 -131.69 -7.94 70.34
CA HIS A 324 -132.00 -9.10 71.20
C HIS A 324 -132.01 -8.79 72.71
N ARG A 325 -131.44 -7.67 73.19
CA ARG A 325 -131.67 -7.21 74.57
C ARG A 325 -133.04 -6.55 74.68
N ALA A 326 -133.36 -5.62 73.78
CA ALA A 326 -134.65 -4.95 73.68
C ALA A 326 -135.80 -5.96 73.49
N ASP A 327 -135.69 -6.91 72.55
CA ASP A 327 -136.67 -7.99 72.33
C ASP A 327 -136.96 -8.76 73.60
N ARG A 328 -135.93 -9.14 74.37
CA ARG A 328 -136.12 -9.89 75.63
C ARG A 328 -136.67 -9.03 76.75
N GLU A 329 -136.41 -7.73 76.74
CA GLU A 329 -136.99 -6.78 77.69
C GLU A 329 -138.46 -6.50 77.35
N GLN A 330 -138.77 -6.32 76.07
CA GLN A 330 -140.12 -6.25 75.50
C GLN A 330 -140.92 -7.52 75.83
N LEU A 331 -140.40 -8.72 75.53
CA LEU A 331 -141.07 -9.99 75.82
C LEU A 331 -141.33 -10.18 77.32
N ARG A 332 -140.43 -9.69 78.19
CA ARG A 332 -140.63 -9.70 79.64
C ARG A 332 -141.69 -8.69 80.07
N ALA A 333 -141.71 -7.50 79.49
CA ALA A 333 -142.71 -6.47 79.76
C ALA A 333 -144.11 -6.94 79.30
N ASP A 334 -144.21 -7.50 78.10
CA ASP A 334 -145.44 -8.08 77.54
C ASP A 334 -145.92 -9.27 78.40
N HIS A 335 -145.03 -10.16 78.84
CA HIS A 335 -145.37 -11.26 79.73
C HIS A 335 -145.77 -10.77 81.15
N GLN A 336 -145.14 -9.70 81.66
CA GLN A 336 -145.56 -9.05 82.90
C GLN A 336 -146.93 -8.37 82.77
N ALA A 337 -147.22 -7.74 81.63
CA ALA A 337 -148.52 -7.16 81.32
C ALA A 337 -149.60 -8.25 81.21
N GLN A 338 -149.32 -9.36 80.51
CA GLN A 338 -150.22 -10.52 80.45
C GLN A 338 -150.50 -11.12 81.83
N LEU A 339 -149.48 -11.20 82.71
CA LEU A 339 -149.67 -11.63 84.09
C LEU A 339 -150.49 -10.62 84.92
N ALA A 340 -150.33 -9.32 84.67
CA ALA A 340 -151.11 -8.28 85.32
C ALA A 340 -152.58 -8.30 84.87
N ASP A 341 -152.84 -8.45 83.56
CA ASP A 341 -154.20 -8.59 83.01
C ASP A 341 -154.85 -9.92 83.42
N ALA A 342 -154.08 -11.01 83.51
CA ALA A 342 -154.58 -12.28 84.04
C ALA A 342 -154.96 -12.19 85.52
N LYS A 343 -154.14 -11.51 86.35
CA LYS A 343 -154.47 -11.20 87.75
C LYS A 343 -155.70 -10.31 87.85
N LYS A 344 -155.75 -9.21 87.09
CA LYS A 344 -156.88 -8.29 87.08
C LYS A 344 -158.16 -8.98 86.61
N SER A 345 -158.11 -9.81 85.57
CA SER A 345 -159.26 -10.61 85.11
C SER A 345 -159.70 -11.66 86.14
N ALA A 346 -158.81 -12.16 86.99
CA ALA A 346 -159.15 -13.02 88.12
C ALA A 346 -159.76 -12.22 89.28
N GLU A 347 -159.20 -11.05 89.61
CA GLU A 347 -159.73 -10.11 90.61
C GLU A 347 -161.12 -9.59 90.21
N ASP A 348 -161.32 -9.18 88.97
CA ASP A 348 -162.60 -8.76 88.38
C ASP A 348 -163.62 -9.91 88.41
N ARG A 349 -163.20 -11.16 88.15
CA ARG A 349 -164.07 -12.35 88.30
C ARG A 349 -164.45 -12.61 89.76
N VAL A 350 -163.52 -12.47 90.71
CA VAL A 350 -163.80 -12.59 92.15
C VAL A 350 -164.73 -11.48 92.62
N ALA A 351 -164.52 -10.24 92.16
CA ALA A 351 -165.37 -9.10 92.46
C ALA A 351 -166.79 -9.27 91.87
N ALA A 352 -166.89 -9.74 90.63
CA ALA A 352 -168.17 -10.07 89.98
C ALA A 352 -168.91 -11.19 90.72
N LEU A 353 -168.23 -12.28 91.09
CA LEU A 353 -168.81 -13.37 91.89
C LEU A 353 -169.26 -12.89 93.28
N THR A 354 -168.46 -12.04 93.95
CA THR A 354 -168.83 -11.45 95.25
C THR A 354 -170.04 -10.52 95.14
N THR A 355 -170.14 -9.77 94.04
CA THR A 355 -171.27 -8.86 93.77
C THR A 355 -172.53 -9.65 93.40
N ALA A 356 -172.41 -10.70 92.59
CA ALA A 356 -173.49 -11.62 92.27
C ALA A 356 -173.99 -12.36 93.52
N HIS A 357 -173.09 -12.73 94.44
CA HIS A 357 -173.47 -13.35 95.71
C HIS A 357 -174.28 -12.39 96.60
N ARG A 358 -173.84 -11.14 96.78
CA ARG A 358 -174.63 -10.11 97.51
C ARG A 358 -175.96 -9.80 96.83
N ALA A 359 -176.00 -9.78 95.50
CA ALA A 359 -177.25 -9.58 94.76
C ALA A 359 -178.22 -10.75 94.99
N ALA A 360 -177.73 -11.99 95.03
CA ALA A 360 -178.53 -13.16 95.37
C ALA A 360 -179.05 -13.11 96.82
N GLU A 361 -178.23 -12.66 97.78
CA GLU A 361 -178.67 -12.43 99.18
C GLU A 361 -179.76 -11.35 99.26
N GLN A 362 -179.59 -10.21 98.57
CA GLN A 362 -180.58 -9.13 98.55
C GLN A 362 -181.90 -9.54 97.88
N VAL A 363 -181.85 -10.33 96.81
CA VAL A 363 -183.04 -10.89 96.16
C VAL A 363 -183.76 -11.87 97.10
N ALA A 364 -183.03 -12.77 97.78
CA ALA A 364 -183.61 -13.69 98.76
C ALA A 364 -184.26 -12.95 99.94
N GLU A 365 -183.68 -11.85 100.40
CA GLU A 365 -184.24 -11.05 101.49
C GLU A 365 -185.49 -10.25 101.03
N SER A 366 -185.51 -9.75 99.78
CA SER A 366 -186.70 -9.10 99.21
C SER A 366 -187.88 -10.08 99.04
N LEU A 367 -187.61 -11.33 98.65
CA LEU A 367 -188.61 -12.40 98.56
C LEU A 367 -189.18 -12.78 99.93
N ARG A 368 -188.37 -12.75 101.00
CA ARG A 368 -188.87 -12.93 102.38
C ARG A 368 -189.79 -11.80 102.83
N GLN A 369 -189.45 -10.54 102.50
CA GLN A 369 -190.26 -9.38 102.90
C GLN A 369 -191.59 -9.29 102.14
N GLN A 370 -191.64 -9.70 100.87
CA GLN A 370 -192.88 -9.73 100.08
C GLN A 370 -193.88 -10.82 100.55
N LEU A 371 -193.39 -11.94 101.10
CA LEU A 371 -194.24 -13.02 101.61
C LEU A 371 -194.93 -12.72 102.96
N ALA A 372 -194.62 -11.59 103.60
CA ALA A 372 -195.12 -11.28 104.95
C ALA A 372 -196.41 -10.43 105.00
N ASN A 373 -196.85 -9.81 103.90
CA ASN A 373 -197.82 -8.69 103.95
C ASN A 373 -199.08 -8.77 103.05
N SER A 374 -199.32 -9.86 102.30
CA SER A 374 -200.54 -9.99 101.48
C SER A 374 -201.12 -11.41 101.45
N THR A 375 -202.40 -11.53 101.79
CA THR A 375 -203.25 -12.74 101.67
C THR A 375 -203.96 -12.80 100.26
N PRO A 376 -204.71 -13.87 99.89
CA PRO A 376 -204.67 -14.50 98.54
C PRO A 376 -205.95 -14.17 97.71
N PRO A 377 -206.41 -14.93 96.65
CA PRO A 377 -205.90 -16.11 95.89
C PRO A 377 -206.08 -15.94 94.34
N PRO A 378 -206.29 -16.96 93.45
CA PRO A 378 -205.82 -18.37 93.33
C PRO A 378 -205.17 -18.77 91.95
N ASP A 379 -204.65 -20.01 91.91
CA ASP A 379 -204.70 -21.04 90.84
C ASP A 379 -203.62 -21.25 89.74
N ALA A 380 -203.32 -22.55 89.51
CA ALA A 380 -202.58 -23.28 88.44
C ALA A 380 -201.24 -22.72 87.85
N GLY A 381 -200.21 -23.52 87.51
CA GLY A 381 -199.99 -24.97 87.65
C GLY A 381 -198.75 -25.46 86.85
N GLU A 382 -198.10 -26.54 87.31
CA GLU A 382 -197.34 -27.57 86.56
C GLU A 382 -196.09 -27.21 85.70
N THR A 383 -194.85 -27.57 86.13
CA THR A 383 -194.06 -28.82 85.83
C THR A 383 -193.12 -28.70 84.58
N PRO A 384 -192.32 -29.71 84.17
CA PRO A 384 -191.06 -30.09 84.85
C PRO A 384 -189.87 -30.43 83.89
N ALA A 385 -188.82 -31.04 84.47
CA ALA A 385 -187.80 -31.91 83.85
C ALA A 385 -186.67 -31.27 83.00
N GLY A 386 -185.42 -31.74 83.12
CA GLY A 386 -184.90 -32.81 84.00
C GLY A 386 -183.37 -32.91 83.97
#